data_AF-A0AAW6T2U6-F1
#
_entry.id   AF-A0AAW6T2U6-F1
#
_cell.length_a   1.000
_cell.length_b   1.000
_cell.length_c   1.000
_cell.angle_alpha   90.00
_cell.angle_beta   90.00
_cell.angle_gamma   90.00
#
_symmetry.space_group_name_H-M   'P 1'
#
loop_
_entity.id
_entity.type
_entity.pdbx_description
1 polymer ?
#
loop_
_entity_poly.entity_id
_entity_poly.type
_entity_poly.pdbx_seq_one_letter_code
_entity_poly.pdbx_strand_id
1 'polypeptide(L)'
;MERDDTVQEDTSTDPLALARELERSARAVADAVSSFSKPSESTEVLSVLKAAQQTVAAAYAELASWHGRAQLGVHHAGEHDPRDPQNPGWVRAQVALEEAAQYAADAAAALERARSANMSARWFDEISDDGV
;
A
#
# COMPACT_ATOMS: atom_id res chain seq x y z
N MET A 1 35.14 34.61 -13.52
CA MET A 1 33.66 34.55 -13.42
C MET A 1 33.32 33.07 -13.33
N GLU A 2 33.46 32.52 -12.13
CA GLU A 2 33.08 31.13 -11.83
C GLU A 2 31.57 31.01 -11.97
N ARG A 3 31.11 30.07 -12.80
CA ARG A 3 29.73 29.63 -12.76
C ARG A 3 29.69 28.54 -11.70
N ASP A 4 29.10 28.91 -10.57
CA ASP A 4 28.70 28.00 -9.51
C ASP A 4 27.55 27.16 -10.07
N ASP A 5 27.89 26.00 -10.64
CA ASP A 5 26.92 24.99 -11.05
C ASP A 5 26.37 24.36 -9.77
N THR A 6 25.34 25.01 -9.22
CA THR A 6 24.52 24.45 -8.16
C THR A 6 23.86 23.20 -8.74
N VAL A 7 24.40 22.03 -8.40
CA VAL A 7 23.75 20.74 -8.62
C VAL A 7 22.48 20.77 -7.79
N GLN A 8 21.36 21.13 -8.43
CA GLN A 8 20.04 20.84 -7.91
C GLN A 8 19.93 19.32 -7.87
N GLU A 9 20.14 18.74 -6.68
CA GLU A 9 19.76 17.36 -6.40
C GLU A 9 18.27 17.24 -6.72
N ASP A 10 17.98 16.65 -7.87
CA ASP A 10 16.64 16.26 -8.26
C ASP A 10 16.22 15.16 -7.27
N THR A 11 15.60 15.58 -6.17
CA THR A 11 14.94 14.72 -5.18
C THR A 11 13.64 14.15 -5.74
N SER A 12 13.58 13.94 -7.06
CA SER A 12 12.62 13.05 -7.72
C SER A 12 12.71 11.69 -7.06
N THR A 13 11.83 11.46 -6.10
CA THR A 13 11.77 10.23 -5.34
C THR A 13 11.31 9.11 -6.27
N ASP A 14 12.19 8.15 -6.58
CA ASP A 14 11.88 7.02 -7.45
C ASP A 14 10.71 6.20 -6.87
N PRO A 15 9.53 6.17 -7.54
CA PRO A 15 8.38 5.43 -7.05
C PRO A 15 8.65 3.93 -6.87
N LEU A 16 9.55 3.35 -7.68
CA LEU A 16 9.94 1.95 -7.54
C LEU A 16 10.76 1.73 -6.27
N ALA A 17 11.67 2.64 -5.93
CA ALA A 17 12.43 2.59 -4.69
C ALA A 17 11.51 2.68 -3.47
N LEU A 18 10.52 3.58 -3.49
CA LEU A 18 9.51 3.68 -2.42
C LEU A 18 8.64 2.43 -2.30
N ALA A 19 8.20 1.85 -3.43
CA ALA A 19 7.42 0.62 -3.40
C ALA A 19 8.21 -0.55 -2.79
N ARG A 20 9.52 -0.63 -3.07
CA ARG A 20 10.43 -1.62 -2.45
C ARG A 20 10.64 -1.37 -0.96
N GLU A 21 10.71 -0.11 -0.52
CA GLU A 21 10.76 0.24 0.90
C GLU A 21 9.48 -0.16 1.63
N LEU A 22 8.32 0.09 1.01
CA LEU A 22 7.01 -0.32 1.52
C LEU A 22 6.94 -1.85 1.67
N GLU A 23 7.37 -2.62 0.67
CA GLU A 23 7.40 -4.09 0.75
C GLU A 23 8.28 -4.58 1.91
N ARG A 24 9.49 -4.02 2.07
CA ARG A 24 10.40 -4.37 3.16
C ARG A 24 9.81 -4.04 4.53
N SER A 25 9.22 -2.85 4.67
CA SER A 25 8.58 -2.42 5.91
C SER A 25 7.37 -3.29 6.25
N ALA A 26 6.52 -3.60 5.27
CA ALA A 26 5.37 -4.48 5.47
C ALA A 26 5.79 -5.89 5.91
N ARG A 27 6.87 -6.42 5.34
CA ARG A 27 7.45 -7.70 5.74
C ARG A 27 7.96 -7.66 7.18
N ALA A 28 8.72 -6.62 7.54
CA ALA A 28 9.21 -6.44 8.91
C ALA A 28 8.07 -6.34 9.94
N VAL A 29 6.98 -5.65 9.59
CA VAL A 29 5.77 -5.60 10.44
C VAL A 29 5.13 -6.98 10.57
N ALA A 30 4.99 -7.73 9.49
CA ALA A 30 4.43 -9.08 9.54
C ALA A 30 5.26 -10.02 10.44
N ASP A 31 6.59 -9.95 10.31
CA ASP A 31 7.51 -10.72 11.17
C ASP A 31 7.39 -10.29 12.63
N ALA A 32 7.36 -8.99 12.92
CA ALA A 32 7.23 -8.47 14.29
C ALA A 32 5.91 -8.86 14.95
N VAL A 33 4.79 -8.75 14.23
CA VAL A 33 3.45 -9.15 14.71
C VAL A 33 3.39 -10.64 15.05
N SER A 34 4.12 -11.49 14.34
CA SER A 34 4.20 -12.92 14.66
C SER A 34 4.87 -13.21 16.02
N SER A 35 5.65 -12.25 16.53
CA SER A 35 6.39 -12.32 17.80
C SER A 35 5.83 -11.39 18.88
N PHE A 36 4.60 -10.90 18.71
CA PHE A 36 3.99 -9.95 19.65
C PHE A 36 3.94 -10.51 21.07
N SER A 37 4.61 -9.83 22.01
CA SER A 37 4.63 -10.20 23.42
C SER A 37 3.59 -9.45 24.27
N LYS A 38 3.10 -8.31 23.78
CA LYS A 38 2.12 -7.46 24.47
C LYS A 38 0.87 -7.24 23.62
N PRO A 39 -0.26 -7.88 23.96
CA PRO A 39 -1.48 -7.73 23.20
C PRO A 39 -2.01 -6.29 23.11
N SER A 40 -1.74 -5.40 24.08
CA SER A 40 -2.19 -4.00 24.00
C SER A 40 -1.60 -3.21 22.81
N GLU A 41 -0.36 -3.53 22.42
CA GLU A 41 0.35 -2.90 21.30
C GLU A 41 -0.32 -3.19 19.94
N SER A 42 -1.13 -4.25 19.85
CA SER A 42 -1.86 -4.60 18.63
C SER A 42 -2.85 -3.50 18.21
N THR A 43 -3.37 -2.68 19.13
CA THR A 43 -4.28 -1.57 18.79
C THR A 43 -3.57 -0.50 17.96
N GLU A 44 -2.34 -0.16 18.33
CA GLU A 44 -1.54 0.84 17.63
C GLU A 44 -1.10 0.31 16.27
N VAL A 45 -0.65 -0.94 16.21
CA VAL A 45 -0.31 -1.61 14.94
C VAL A 45 -1.51 -1.66 13.99
N LEU A 46 -2.72 -2.00 14.47
CA LEU A 46 -3.93 -1.98 13.66
C LEU A 46 -4.24 -0.57 13.12
N SER A 47 -3.98 0.47 13.90
CA SER A 47 -4.15 1.87 13.47
C SER A 47 -3.17 2.25 12.36
N VAL A 48 -1.90 1.86 12.49
CA VAL A 48 -0.86 2.13 11.49
C VAL A 48 -1.13 1.34 10.20
N LEU A 49 -1.49 0.06 10.31
CA LEU A 49 -1.83 -0.78 9.15
C LEU A 49 -3.05 -0.25 8.39
N LYS A 50 -4.06 0.26 9.11
CA LYS A 50 -5.21 0.93 8.50
C LYS A 50 -4.77 2.16 7.69
N ALA A 51 -3.95 3.02 8.28
CA ALA A 51 -3.45 4.22 7.60
C ALA A 51 -2.61 3.85 6.37
N ALA A 52 -1.76 2.82 6.47
CA ALA A 52 -1.00 2.29 5.35
C ALA A 52 -1.92 1.81 4.22
N GLN A 53 -3.01 1.08 4.54
CA GLN A 53 -3.96 0.64 3.52
C GLN A 53 -4.69 1.79 2.82
N GLN A 54 -5.04 2.86 3.54
CA GLN A 54 -5.62 4.05 2.94
C GLN A 54 -4.65 4.73 1.95
N THR A 55 -3.37 4.82 2.32
CA THR A 55 -2.32 5.37 1.44
C THR A 55 -2.10 4.48 0.22
N VAL A 56 -2.07 3.16 0.39
CA VAL A 56 -1.94 2.20 -0.72
C VAL A 56 -3.16 2.26 -1.66
N ALA A 57 -4.37 2.43 -1.13
CA ALA A 57 -5.58 2.65 -1.93
C ALA A 57 -5.45 3.89 -2.82
N ALA A 58 -4.93 5.00 -2.27
CA ALA A 58 -4.67 6.22 -3.03
C ALA A 58 -3.61 5.99 -4.13
N ALA A 59 -2.54 5.25 -3.84
CA ALA A 59 -1.53 4.91 -4.83
C ALA A 59 -2.10 4.09 -6.00
N TYR A 60 -2.98 3.11 -5.72
CA TYR A 60 -3.67 2.35 -6.76
C TYR A 60 -4.60 3.22 -7.61
N ALA A 61 -5.35 4.12 -6.99
CA ALA A 61 -6.21 5.07 -7.69
C ALA A 61 -5.41 6.00 -8.61
N GLU A 62 -4.25 6.49 -8.16
CA GLU A 62 -3.36 7.32 -9.00
C GLU A 62 -2.77 6.53 -10.18
N LEU A 63 -2.38 5.27 -9.96
CA LEU A 63 -1.93 4.39 -11.05
C LEU A 63 -3.05 4.11 -12.05
N ALA A 64 -4.28 3.86 -11.59
CA ALA A 64 -5.45 3.70 -12.46
C ALA A 64 -5.69 4.95 -13.30
N SER A 65 -5.65 6.12 -12.65
CA SER A 65 -5.80 7.43 -13.26
C SER A 65 -4.73 7.69 -14.33
N TRP A 66 -3.48 7.27 -14.08
CA TRP A 66 -2.41 7.32 -15.08
C TRP A 66 -2.71 6.41 -16.27
N HIS A 67 -3.13 5.16 -16.04
CA HIS A 67 -3.50 4.23 -17.11
C HIS A 67 -4.67 4.75 -17.96
N GLY A 68 -5.69 5.35 -17.35
CA GLY A 68 -6.83 5.94 -18.07
C GLY A 68 -6.48 7.17 -18.91
N ARG A 69 -5.36 7.84 -18.59
CA ARG A 69 -4.80 8.95 -19.39
C ARG A 69 -3.75 8.51 -20.41
N ALA A 70 -3.31 7.26 -20.39
CA ALA A 70 -2.30 6.75 -21.31
C ALA A 70 -2.80 6.83 -22.76
N GLN A 71 -1.90 7.16 -23.69
CA GLN A 71 -2.24 7.42 -25.08
C GLN A 71 -1.39 6.54 -26.00
N LEU A 72 -2.05 5.93 -27.00
CA LEU A 72 -1.40 5.14 -28.04
C LEU A 72 -0.40 6.00 -28.83
N GLY A 73 0.80 5.49 -29.04
CA GLY A 73 1.88 6.19 -29.73
C GLY A 73 2.65 7.19 -28.87
N VAL A 74 2.20 7.45 -27.64
CA VAL A 74 2.90 8.33 -26.67
C VAL A 74 3.41 7.52 -25.49
N HIS A 75 2.51 6.81 -24.81
CA HIS A 75 2.80 6.06 -23.58
C HIS A 75 2.92 4.55 -23.83
N HIS A 76 2.29 4.03 -24.89
CA HIS A 76 2.37 2.63 -25.30
C HIS A 76 2.28 2.48 -26.82
N ALA A 77 2.87 1.42 -27.37
CA ALA A 77 2.88 1.14 -28.81
C ALA A 77 1.63 0.38 -29.33
N GLY A 78 0.68 0.07 -28.44
CA GLY A 78 -0.48 -0.77 -28.73
C GLY A 78 -0.40 -2.12 -28.01
N GLU A 79 -1.34 -3.02 -28.28
CA GLU A 79 -1.29 -4.36 -27.72
C GLU A 79 -0.28 -5.24 -28.44
N HIS A 80 0.48 -6.03 -27.67
CA HIS A 80 1.26 -7.13 -28.23
C HIS A 80 0.39 -8.37 -28.49
N ASP A 81 -0.79 -8.45 -27.87
CA ASP A 81 -1.72 -9.57 -27.95
C ASP A 81 -3.04 -9.14 -28.62
N PRO A 82 -3.29 -9.49 -29.89
CA PRO A 82 -4.47 -9.05 -30.64
C PRO A 82 -5.75 -9.82 -30.29
N ARG A 83 -5.75 -10.69 -29.26
CA ARG A 83 -6.86 -11.60 -28.95
C ARG A 83 -8.09 -10.91 -28.35
N ASP A 84 -7.99 -9.67 -27.88
CA ASP A 84 -9.15 -8.92 -27.35
C ASP A 84 -9.12 -7.43 -27.72
N PRO A 85 -9.42 -7.09 -28.98
CA PRO A 85 -9.41 -5.70 -29.44
C PRO A 85 -10.52 -4.84 -28.81
N GLN A 86 -11.48 -5.46 -28.10
CA GLN A 86 -12.56 -4.75 -27.39
C GLN A 86 -12.18 -4.45 -25.93
N ASN A 87 -11.17 -5.11 -25.37
CA ASN A 87 -10.70 -4.86 -24.01
C ASN A 87 -9.16 -4.79 -23.93
N PRO A 88 -8.58 -3.68 -24.40
CA PRO A 88 -7.14 -3.55 -24.47
C PRO A 88 -6.45 -3.67 -23.10
N GLY A 89 -5.25 -4.24 -23.07
CA GLY A 89 -4.51 -4.53 -21.83
C GLY A 89 -4.32 -3.35 -20.88
N TRP A 90 -4.18 -2.12 -21.39
CA TRP A 90 -4.08 -0.93 -20.54
C TRP A 90 -5.41 -0.53 -19.89
N VAL A 91 -6.55 -0.79 -20.55
CA VAL A 91 -7.89 -0.59 -19.98
C VAL A 91 -8.14 -1.64 -18.89
N ARG A 92 -7.76 -2.90 -19.14
CA ARG A 92 -7.79 -3.96 -18.12
C ARG A 92 -6.95 -3.61 -16.90
N ALA A 93 -5.75 -3.06 -17.11
CA ALA A 93 -4.89 -2.61 -16.02
C ALA A 93 -5.54 -1.48 -15.20
N GLN A 94 -6.14 -0.48 -15.86
CA GLN A 94 -6.89 0.57 -15.17
C GLN A 94 -8.00 -0.03 -14.28
N VAL A 95 -8.87 -0.86 -14.85
CA VAL A 95 -10.01 -1.46 -14.13
C VAL A 95 -9.52 -2.27 -12.93
N ALA A 96 -8.50 -3.11 -13.12
CA ALA A 96 -7.93 -3.91 -12.04
C ALA A 96 -7.31 -3.04 -10.91
N LEU A 97 -6.76 -1.88 -11.25
CA LEU A 97 -6.22 -0.93 -10.26
C LEU A 97 -7.33 -0.20 -9.50
N GLU A 98 -8.45 0.15 -10.16
CA GLU A 98 -9.64 0.70 -9.51
C GLU A 98 -10.22 -0.32 -8.51
N GLU A 99 -10.31 -1.60 -8.90
CA GLU A 99 -10.71 -2.69 -8.01
C GLU A 99 -9.72 -2.84 -6.83
N ALA A 100 -8.42 -2.81 -7.09
CA ALA A 100 -7.40 -2.89 -6.05
C ALA A 100 -7.52 -1.74 -5.03
N ALA A 101 -7.79 -0.51 -5.50
CA ALA A 101 -8.04 0.64 -4.63
C ALA A 101 -9.26 0.41 -3.72
N GLN A 102 -10.34 -0.14 -4.26
CA GLN A 102 -11.54 -0.48 -3.49
C GLN A 102 -11.24 -1.56 -2.44
N TYR A 103 -10.55 -2.64 -2.81
CA TYR A 103 -10.19 -3.70 -1.86
C TYR A 103 -9.28 -3.20 -0.73
N ALA A 104 -8.36 -2.28 -1.01
CA ALA A 104 -7.53 -1.65 0.00
C ALA A 104 -8.36 -0.77 0.97
N ALA A 105 -9.36 -0.05 0.47
CA ALA A 105 -10.30 0.70 1.30
C ALA A 105 -11.15 -0.22 2.19
N ASP A 106 -11.63 -1.35 1.65
CA ASP A 106 -12.38 -2.36 2.40
C ASP A 106 -11.53 -3.01 3.50
N ALA A 107 -10.25 -3.28 3.20
CA ALA A 107 -9.27 -3.76 4.18
C ALA A 107 -9.06 -2.73 5.31
N ALA A 108 -8.92 -1.44 4.99
CA ALA A 108 -8.82 -0.38 5.99
C ALA A 108 -10.06 -0.31 6.91
N ALA A 109 -11.27 -0.49 6.34
CA ALA A 109 -12.50 -0.55 7.12
C ALA A 109 -12.55 -1.79 8.03
N ALA A 110 -12.08 -2.94 7.55
CA ALA A 110 -11.97 -4.15 8.37
C ALA A 110 -10.97 -3.97 9.53
N LEU A 111 -9.83 -3.32 9.29
CA LEU A 111 -8.83 -3.01 10.32
C LEU A 111 -9.39 -2.06 11.38
N GLU A 112 -10.20 -1.07 11.00
CA GLU A 112 -10.86 -0.19 11.98
C GLU A 112 -11.86 -0.96 12.87
N ARG A 113 -12.62 -1.91 12.30
CA ARG A 113 -13.49 -2.79 13.09
C ARG A 113 -12.70 -3.65 14.06
N ALA A 114 -11.59 -4.23 13.59
CA ALA A 114 -10.70 -5.01 14.44
C ALA A 114 -10.13 -4.16 15.59
N ARG A 115 -9.62 -2.96 15.28
CA ARG A 115 -9.09 -2.00 16.26
C ARG A 115 -10.15 -1.62 17.30
N SER A 116 -11.37 -1.32 16.85
CA SER A 116 -12.49 -0.97 17.73
C SER A 116 -12.87 -2.11 18.68
N ALA A 117 -12.93 -3.34 18.17
CA ALA A 117 -13.15 -4.53 19.00
C ALA A 117 -11.99 -4.73 19.99
N ASN A 118 -10.76 -4.53 19.54
CA ASN A 118 -9.56 -4.70 20.35
C ASN A 118 -9.50 -3.74 21.55
N MET A 119 -9.90 -2.48 21.35
CA MET A 119 -9.99 -1.47 22.41
C MET A 119 -11.06 -1.80 23.46
N SER A 120 -12.08 -2.58 23.10
CA SER A 120 -13.14 -2.99 24.03
C SER A 120 -12.73 -4.19 24.90
N ALA A 121 -11.69 -4.93 24.49
CA ALA A 121 -11.16 -6.05 25.24
C ALA A 121 -10.20 -5.57 26.34
N ARG A 122 -10.28 -6.21 27.51
CA ARG A 122 -9.33 -5.99 28.61
C ARG A 122 -8.17 -6.98 28.44
N TRP A 123 -7.12 -6.54 27.75
CA TRP A 123 -5.91 -7.32 27.57
C TRP A 123 -5.05 -7.29 28.84
N PHE A 124 -4.45 -8.43 29.18
CA PHE A 124 -3.33 -8.49 30.11
C PHE A 124 -2.05 -8.46 29.29
N ASP A 125 -1.18 -7.48 29.56
CA ASP A 125 0.11 -7.36 28.85
C ASP A 125 1.21 -8.23 29.45
N GLU A 126 1.00 -8.68 30.68
CA GLU A 126 1.77 -9.74 31.30
C GLU A 126 0.93 -11.01 31.19
N ILE A 127 1.41 -12.00 30.43
CA ILE A 127 0.89 -13.37 30.56
C ILE A 127 1.18 -13.76 32.00
N SER A 128 0.16 -13.92 32.84
CA SER A 128 0.36 -14.52 34.16
C SER A 128 0.88 -15.93 33.93
N ASP A 129 2.13 -16.16 34.29
CA ASP A 129 2.70 -17.50 34.49
C ASP A 129 2.13 -18.08 35.80
N ASP A 130 0.80 -18.07 35.92
CA ASP A 130 0.10 -18.84 36.93
C ASP A 130 0.03 -20.27 36.39
N GLY A 131 1.16 -20.96 36.57
CA GLY A 131 1.40 -22.31 36.11
C GLY A 131 0.28 -23.28 36.45
N VAL A 132 -0.13 -24.04 35.43
CA VAL A 132 -0.83 -25.32 35.56
C VAL A 132 -0.15 -26.33 34.63
#